data_AF-A0A914DBH8-F1
#
_entry.id   AF-A0A914DBH8-F1
#
_cell.length_a   1.000
_cell.length_b   1.000
_cell.length_c   1.000
_cell.angle_alpha   90.00
_cell.angle_beta   90.00
_cell.angle_gamma   90.00
#
_symmetry.space_group_name_H-M   'P 1'
#
loop_
_entity.id
_entity.type
_entity.pdbx_description
1 polymer ?
#
loop_
_entity_poly.entity_id
_entity_poly.type
_entity_poly.pdbx_seq_one_letter_code
_entity_poly.pdbx_strand_id
1 'polypeptide(L)'
;MSTEHCCCGYIHTGALLIGYLVIIVGISELLEFVVTGNGEHVMGSVLDVIIGGCILYADKYHKPGGYLPYLIVGAIGIVVYTVLIICFVTMAIAVPDTLLNYTQDYGYGTQLKDREKTAIRVIFFFVAAVLAFLDCIAIWFWMVVYRAYQHMKGVEEYDRGQTYQVKLNV
;
A
#
# COMPACT_ATOMS: atom_id res chain seq x y z
N MET A 1 16.60 -20.28 -30.15
CA MET A 1 16.96 -19.38 -29.04
C MET A 1 16.81 -17.96 -29.53
N SER A 2 15.63 -17.36 -29.37
CA SER A 2 15.42 -15.94 -29.67
C SER A 2 15.96 -15.11 -28.51
N THR A 3 16.87 -14.20 -28.82
CA THR A 3 17.43 -13.20 -27.91
C THR A 3 16.46 -12.02 -27.76
N GLU A 4 15.23 -12.28 -27.32
CA GLU A 4 14.28 -11.25 -26.89
C GLU A 4 14.34 -11.08 -25.37
N HIS A 5 15.56 -10.87 -24.86
CA HIS A 5 15.83 -10.65 -23.45
C HIS A 5 16.62 -9.35 -23.30
N CYS A 6 15.91 -8.25 -23.05
CA CYS A 6 16.54 -7.07 -22.44
C CYS A 6 15.54 -6.15 -21.70
N CYS A 7 14.26 -6.08 -22.10
CA CYS A 7 13.31 -5.16 -21.46
C CYS A 7 12.48 -5.78 -20.32
N CYS A 8 12.23 -7.10 -20.33
CA CYS A 8 11.39 -7.75 -19.30
C CYS A 8 12.09 -7.95 -17.96
N GLY A 9 13.43 -8.00 -17.94
CA GLY A 9 14.20 -8.19 -16.71
C GLY A 9 13.95 -7.11 -15.66
N TYR A 10 13.73 -5.86 -16.08
CA TYR A 10 13.44 -4.76 -15.15
C TYR A 10 12.09 -4.91 -14.44
N ILE A 11 11.08 -5.45 -15.12
CA ILE A 11 9.72 -5.63 -14.56
C ILE A 11 9.73 -6.76 -13.53
N HIS A 12 10.39 -7.88 -13.84
CA HIS A 12 10.58 -8.99 -12.91
C HIS A 12 11.41 -8.57 -11.68
N THR A 13 12.50 -7.85 -11.91
CA THR A 13 13.37 -7.35 -10.83
C THR A 13 12.61 -6.41 -9.88
N GLY A 14 11.74 -5.54 -10.42
CA GLY A 14 10.90 -4.65 -9.62
C GLY A 14 9.91 -5.41 -8.73
N ALA A 15 9.21 -6.40 -9.28
CA ALA A 15 8.26 -7.21 -8.52
C ALA A 15 8.96 -8.06 -7.44
N LEU A 16 10.13 -8.63 -7.75
CA LEU A 16 10.95 -9.35 -6.76
C LEU A 16 11.38 -8.44 -5.61
N LEU A 17 11.86 -7.24 -5.92
CA LEU A 17 12.29 -6.28 -4.90
C LEU A 17 11.13 -5.88 -3.98
N ILE A 18 9.93 -5.69 -4.54
CA ILE A 18 8.71 -5.47 -3.75
C ILE A 18 8.40 -6.68 -2.87
N GLY A 19 8.47 -7.90 -3.40
CA GLY A 19 8.26 -9.13 -2.63
C GLY A 19 9.21 -9.22 -1.42
N TYR A 20 10.50 -8.93 -1.61
CA TYR A 20 11.46 -8.89 -0.51
C TYR A 20 11.17 -7.79 0.51
N LEU A 21 10.82 -6.58 0.05
CA LEU A 21 10.47 -5.48 0.94
C LEU A 21 9.27 -5.84 1.83
N VAL A 22 8.22 -6.43 1.26
CA VAL A 22 7.03 -6.85 2.01
C VAL A 22 7.38 -7.90 3.07
N ILE A 23 8.24 -8.87 2.74
CA ILE A 23 8.73 -9.85 3.72
C ILE A 23 9.53 -9.18 4.85
N ILE A 24 10.42 -8.25 4.51
CA ILE A 24 11.25 -7.53 5.50
C ILE A 24 10.37 -6.72 6.45
N VAL A 25 9.36 -6.01 5.92
CA VAL A 25 8.39 -5.26 6.73
C VAL A 25 7.64 -6.21 7.67
N GLY A 26 7.05 -7.30 7.15
CA GLY A 26 6.34 -8.28 7.99
C GLY A 26 7.23 -8.92 9.07
N ILE A 27 8.50 -9.23 8.77
CA ILE A 27 9.44 -9.74 9.77
C ILE A 27 9.76 -8.68 10.83
N SER A 28 9.93 -7.41 10.42
CA SER A 28 10.24 -6.32 11.36
C SER A 28 9.12 -6.08 12.37
N GLU A 29 7.87 -6.14 11.93
CA GLU A 29 6.70 -6.01 12.81
C GLU A 29 6.54 -7.22 13.74
N LEU A 30 6.82 -8.44 13.25
CA LEU A 30 6.85 -9.64 14.10
C LEU A 30 7.95 -9.53 15.17
N LEU A 31 9.10 -8.95 14.84
CA LEU A 31 10.18 -8.73 15.79
C LEU A 31 9.78 -7.70 16.85
N GLU A 32 9.10 -6.63 16.45
CA GLU A 32 8.54 -5.64 17.37
C GLU A 32 7.54 -6.28 18.35
N PHE A 33 6.67 -7.18 17.87
CA PHE A 33 5.77 -7.95 18.74
C PHE A 33 6.55 -8.77 19.78
N VAL A 34 7.63 -9.46 19.37
CA VAL A 34 8.45 -10.26 20.30
C VAL A 34 9.10 -9.38 21.37
N VAL A 35 9.51 -8.15 21.03
CA VAL A 35 10.17 -7.22 21.94
C VAL A 35 9.19 -6.51 22.88
N THR A 36 8.06 -6.05 22.36
CA THR A 36 7.10 -5.20 23.09
C THR A 36 5.97 -5.99 23.75
N GLY A 37 5.68 -7.20 23.27
CA GLY A 37 4.53 -8.00 23.68
C GLY A 37 3.19 -7.47 23.14
N ASN A 38 3.17 -6.45 22.27
CA ASN A 38 1.92 -5.90 21.73
C ASN A 38 1.43 -6.70 20.51
N GLY A 39 0.36 -7.47 20.68
CA GLY A 39 -0.18 -8.39 19.68
C GLY A 39 -1.04 -7.75 18.58
N GLU A 40 -1.24 -6.43 18.58
CA GLU A 40 -2.19 -5.75 17.69
C GLU A 40 -1.90 -5.94 16.19
N HIS A 41 -0.64 -6.13 15.81
CA HIS A 41 -0.22 -6.20 14.40
C HIS A 41 0.15 -7.60 13.91
N VAL A 42 0.17 -8.62 14.79
CA VAL A 42 0.73 -9.95 14.50
C VAL A 42 0.09 -10.60 13.27
N MET A 43 -1.25 -10.54 13.16
CA MET A 43 -1.95 -11.16 12.04
C MET A 43 -1.62 -10.46 10.71
N GLY A 44 -1.49 -9.13 10.71
CA GLY A 44 -1.10 -8.35 9.53
C GLY A 44 0.30 -8.72 9.07
N SER A 45 1.25 -8.76 10.00
CA SER A 45 2.65 -9.07 9.71
C SER A 45 2.84 -10.49 9.16
N VAL A 46 2.08 -11.47 9.68
CA VAL A 46 2.07 -12.84 9.13
C VAL A 46 1.52 -12.85 7.69
N LEU A 47 0.43 -12.13 7.44
CA LEU A 47 -0.14 -12.02 6.10
C LEU A 47 0.85 -11.39 5.12
N ASP A 48 1.58 -10.36 5.53
CA ASP A 48 2.60 -9.72 4.68
C ASP A 48 3.72 -10.69 4.30
N VAL A 49 4.23 -11.47 5.25
CA VAL A 49 5.24 -12.50 4.95
C VAL A 49 4.70 -13.54 3.96
N ILE A 50 3.45 -13.98 4.12
CA ILE A 50 2.81 -14.93 3.19
C ILE A 50 2.66 -14.31 1.81
N ILE A 51 2.15 -13.08 1.72
CA ILE A 51 1.92 -12.36 0.46
C ILE A 51 3.24 -12.12 -0.27
N GLY A 52 4.27 -11.65 0.43
CA GLY A 52 5.60 -11.47 -0.14
C GLY A 52 6.20 -12.80 -0.60
N GLY A 53 5.99 -13.89 0.15
CA GLY A 53 6.35 -15.24 -0.26
C GLY A 53 5.63 -15.71 -1.52
N CYS A 54 4.34 -15.38 -1.67
CA CYS A 54 3.57 -15.68 -2.88
C CYS A 54 4.13 -14.95 -4.11
N ILE A 55 4.56 -13.70 -3.97
CA ILE A 55 5.23 -12.94 -5.05
C ILE A 55 6.52 -13.62 -5.49
N LEU A 56 7.38 -13.99 -4.53
CA LEU A 56 8.64 -14.68 -4.83
C LEU A 56 8.40 -16.06 -5.46
N TYR A 57 7.40 -16.79 -4.99
CA TYR A 57 6.99 -18.07 -5.56
C TYR A 57 6.47 -17.89 -7.00
N ALA A 58 5.64 -16.87 -7.23
CA ALA A 58 5.07 -16.57 -8.53
C ALA A 58 6.16 -16.30 -9.57
N ASP A 59 7.18 -15.51 -9.20
CA ASP A 59 8.30 -15.20 -10.07
C ASP A 59 9.16 -16.45 -10.35
N LYS A 60 9.56 -17.16 -9.29
CA LYS A 60 10.42 -18.35 -9.38
C LYS A 60 9.81 -19.46 -10.24
N TYR A 61 8.51 -19.69 -10.10
CA TYR A 61 7.80 -20.76 -10.82
C TYR A 61 7.02 -20.27 -12.05
N HIS A 62 7.17 -18.99 -12.42
CA HIS A 62 6.44 -18.36 -13.53
C HIS A 62 4.92 -18.61 -13.46
N LYS A 63 4.35 -18.50 -12.26
CA LYS A 63 2.92 -18.73 -12.00
C LYS A 63 2.23 -17.40 -11.72
N PRO A 64 1.49 -16.81 -12.69
CA PRO A 64 0.88 -15.49 -12.52
C PRO A 64 -0.12 -15.46 -11.35
N GLY A 65 -0.75 -16.59 -11.03
CA GLY A 65 -1.70 -16.69 -9.91
C GLY A 65 -1.11 -16.28 -8.55
N GLY A 66 0.21 -16.41 -8.34
CA GLY A 66 0.82 -16.05 -7.06
C GLY A 66 0.95 -14.54 -6.81
N TYR A 67 0.72 -13.68 -7.81
CA TYR A 67 0.65 -12.22 -7.63
C TYR A 67 -0.74 -11.74 -7.17
N LEU A 68 -1.78 -12.56 -7.36
CA LEU A 68 -3.16 -12.19 -7.05
C LEU A 68 -3.39 -11.80 -5.58
N PRO A 69 -2.83 -12.51 -4.58
CA PRO A 69 -3.02 -12.14 -3.18
C PRO A 69 -2.57 -10.70 -2.90
N TYR A 70 -1.39 -10.31 -3.38
CA TYR A 70 -0.89 -8.94 -3.23
C TYR A 70 -1.77 -7.92 -3.94
N LEU A 71 -2.20 -8.23 -5.17
CA LEU A 71 -3.04 -7.31 -5.94
C LEU A 71 -4.41 -7.08 -5.29
N ILE A 72 -5.03 -8.13 -4.74
CA ILE A 72 -6.33 -8.03 -4.07
C ILE A 72 -6.19 -7.27 -2.76
N VAL A 73 -5.26 -7.69 -1.88
CA VAL A 73 -5.06 -7.06 -0.57
C VAL A 73 -4.59 -5.62 -0.73
N GLY A 74 -3.66 -5.37 -1.65
CA GLY A 74 -3.16 -4.02 -1.95
C GLY A 74 -4.25 -3.09 -2.50
N ALA A 75 -5.13 -3.58 -3.39
CA ALA A 75 -6.24 -2.77 -3.90
C ALA A 75 -7.24 -2.40 -2.80
N ILE A 76 -7.60 -3.36 -1.94
CA ILE A 76 -8.46 -3.10 -0.78
C ILE A 76 -7.80 -2.09 0.16
N GLY A 77 -6.51 -2.27 0.45
CA GLY A 77 -5.71 -1.38 1.29
C GLY A 77 -5.72 0.05 0.76
N ILE A 78 -5.37 0.25 -0.52
CA ILE A 78 -5.38 1.58 -1.17
C ILE A 78 -6.76 2.23 -1.03
N VAL A 79 -7.85 1.51 -1.35
CA VAL A 79 -9.21 2.08 -1.23
C VAL A 79 -9.52 2.50 0.20
N VAL A 80 -9.21 1.66 1.19
CA VAL A 80 -9.43 1.97 2.61
C VAL A 80 -8.60 3.19 3.04
N TYR A 81 -7.32 3.25 2.67
CA TYR A 81 -6.45 4.38 3.00
C TYR A 81 -6.89 5.67 2.32
N THR A 82 -7.27 5.63 1.03
CA THR A 82 -7.81 6.79 0.33
C THR A 82 -9.07 7.32 1.03
N VAL A 83 -10.00 6.43 1.43
CA VAL A 83 -11.20 6.83 2.18
C VAL A 83 -10.84 7.44 3.54
N LEU A 84 -9.89 6.84 4.26
CA LEU A 84 -9.41 7.40 5.53
C LEU A 84 -8.77 8.78 5.36
N ILE A 85 -7.97 8.99 4.32
CA ILE A 85 -7.37 10.30 4.00
C ILE A 85 -8.47 11.32 3.75
N ILE A 86 -9.51 10.99 2.97
CA ILE A 86 -10.66 11.87 2.74
C ILE A 86 -11.37 12.19 4.06
N CYS A 87 -11.59 11.19 4.93
CA CYS A 87 -12.17 11.40 6.25
C CYS A 87 -11.30 12.33 7.12
N PHE A 88 -9.98 12.16 7.11
CA PHE A 88 -9.05 13.02 7.86
C PHE A 88 -9.04 14.45 7.32
N VAL A 89 -9.02 14.63 6.00
CA VAL A 89 -9.07 15.96 5.36
C VAL A 89 -10.40 16.64 5.64
N THR A 90 -11.52 15.92 5.53
CA THR A 90 -12.83 16.47 5.86
C THR A 90 -12.93 16.82 7.34
N MET A 91 -12.43 15.99 8.26
CA MET A 91 -12.32 16.35 9.68
C MET A 91 -11.44 17.59 9.90
N ALA A 92 -10.30 17.72 9.22
CA ALA A 92 -9.40 18.86 9.37
C ALA A 92 -10.01 20.19 8.86
N ILE A 93 -10.76 20.14 7.76
CA ILE A 93 -11.45 21.30 7.18
C ILE A 93 -12.71 21.62 7.99
N ALA A 94 -13.48 20.59 8.31
CA ALA A 94 -14.78 20.70 8.94
C ALA A 94 -14.72 20.66 10.47
N VAL A 95 -13.53 20.71 11.11
CA VAL A 95 -13.39 20.83 12.58
C VAL A 95 -14.36 21.92 13.00
N PRO A 96 -15.54 21.55 13.53
CA PRO A 96 -16.49 22.54 13.92
C PRO A 96 -15.93 23.03 15.25
N ASP A 97 -16.16 24.31 15.56
CA ASP A 97 -15.86 24.82 16.89
C ASP A 97 -16.47 23.92 18.00
N THR A 98 -17.42 23.02 17.69
CA THR A 98 -17.96 21.99 18.58
C THR A 98 -16.94 20.97 19.13
N LEU A 99 -15.90 20.53 18.41
CA LEU A 99 -14.91 19.58 18.96
C LEU A 99 -13.95 20.29 19.94
N LEU A 100 -13.66 21.56 19.66
CA LEU A 100 -12.95 22.49 20.54
C LEU A 100 -13.80 22.93 21.75
N ASN A 101 -15.11 23.02 21.59
CA ASN A 101 -16.04 23.34 22.67
C ASN A 101 -16.37 22.13 23.55
N TYR A 102 -16.37 20.90 23.00
CA TYR A 102 -16.54 19.67 23.79
C TYR A 102 -15.39 19.47 24.78
N THR A 103 -14.17 19.88 24.43
CA THR A 103 -13.04 19.91 25.37
C THR A 103 -13.15 21.02 26.42
N GLN A 104 -13.90 22.10 26.16
CA GLN A 104 -14.18 23.15 27.15
C GLN A 104 -15.18 22.70 28.22
N ASP A 105 -16.19 21.89 27.87
CA ASP A 105 -17.19 21.39 28.83
C ASP A 105 -16.62 20.39 29.85
N TYR A 106 -15.50 19.72 29.54
CA TYR A 106 -14.79 18.82 30.48
C TYR A 106 -13.79 19.53 31.41
N GLY A 107 -13.85 20.86 31.52
CA GLY A 107 -13.09 21.61 32.53
C GLY A 107 -11.64 21.93 32.17
N TYR A 108 -11.18 21.62 30.95
CA TYR A 108 -9.95 22.20 30.40
C TYR A 108 -10.26 23.62 29.92
N GLY A 109 -10.43 24.53 30.90
CA GLY A 109 -10.74 25.94 30.73
C GLY A 109 -9.59 26.77 30.14
N THR A 110 -9.09 26.39 28.97
CA THR A 110 -8.22 27.25 28.17
C THR A 110 -8.90 27.45 26.83
N GLN A 111 -9.39 28.67 26.57
CA GLN A 111 -9.59 29.12 25.20
C GLN A 111 -8.25 28.89 24.47
N LEU A 112 -8.16 27.82 23.68
CA LEU A 112 -7.04 27.63 22.77
C LEU A 112 -6.98 28.91 21.95
N LYS A 113 -5.85 29.64 22.04
CA LYS A 113 -5.68 30.88 21.28
C LYS A 113 -5.89 30.53 19.80
N ASP A 114 -6.41 31.46 19.01
CA ASP A 114 -6.60 31.23 17.56
C ASP A 114 -5.33 30.74 16.85
N ARG A 115 -4.16 31.07 17.42
CA ARG A 115 -2.84 30.56 17.02
C ARG A 115 -2.69 29.04 17.17
N GLU A 116 -3.21 28.44 18.23
CA GLU A 116 -3.15 26.99 18.49
C GLU A 116 -4.15 26.21 17.63
N LYS A 117 -5.36 26.75 17.43
CA LYS A 117 -6.32 26.21 16.44
C LYS A 117 -5.71 26.17 15.03
N THR A 118 -5.01 27.24 14.65
CA THR A 118 -4.31 27.32 13.37
C THR A 118 -3.16 26.33 13.29
N ALA A 119 -2.35 26.19 14.35
CA ALA A 119 -1.26 25.22 14.40
C ALA A 119 -1.74 23.77 14.27
N ILE A 120 -2.84 23.42 14.94
CA ILE A 120 -3.47 22.09 14.84
C ILE A 120 -3.91 21.84 13.39
N ARG A 121 -4.64 22.78 12.76
CA ARG A 121 -5.03 22.64 11.34
C ARG A 121 -3.83 22.41 10.43
N VAL A 122 -2.75 23.16 10.60
CA VAL A 122 -1.52 23.01 9.80
C VAL A 122 -0.89 21.62 10.00
N ILE A 123 -0.81 21.12 11.24
CA ILE A 123 -0.30 19.76 11.52
C ILE A 123 -1.18 18.72 10.84
N PHE A 124 -2.51 18.83 10.94
CA PHE A 124 -3.44 17.91 10.29
C PHE A 124 -3.29 17.92 8.76
N PHE A 125 -3.15 19.09 8.14
CA PHE A 125 -2.86 19.19 6.71
C PHE A 125 -1.53 18.55 6.33
N PHE A 126 -0.49 18.74 7.14
CA PHE A 126 0.81 18.13 6.89
C PHE A 126 0.74 16.60 7.00
N VAL A 127 0.09 16.07 8.03
CA VAL A 127 -0.14 14.63 8.19
C VAL A 127 -0.94 14.06 7.02
N ALA A 128 -2.03 14.72 6.62
CA ALA A 128 -2.83 14.31 5.46
C ALA A 128 -2.01 14.31 4.16
N ALA A 129 -1.15 15.31 3.95
CA ALA A 129 -0.26 15.37 2.78
C ALA A 129 0.77 14.23 2.78
N VAL A 130 1.35 13.90 3.93
CA VAL A 130 2.26 12.76 4.09
C VAL A 130 1.53 11.45 3.79
N LEU A 131 0.32 11.26 4.35
CA LEU A 131 -0.49 10.06 4.09
C LEU A 131 -0.85 9.93 2.60
N ALA A 132 -1.24 11.02 1.94
CA ALA A 132 -1.53 11.02 0.50
C ALA A 132 -0.28 10.69 -0.34
N PHE A 133 0.89 11.17 0.06
CA PHE A 133 2.14 10.82 -0.60
C PHE A 133 2.48 9.32 -0.45
N LEU A 134 2.28 8.76 0.75
CA LEU A 134 2.46 7.32 0.98
C LEU A 134 1.46 6.48 0.18
N ASP A 135 0.21 6.92 0.06
CA ASP A 135 -0.81 6.25 -0.75
C ASP A 135 -0.43 6.24 -2.24
N CYS A 136 0.11 7.36 -2.76
CA CYS A 136 0.67 7.42 -4.12
C CYS A 136 1.82 6.42 -4.33
N ILE A 137 2.71 6.26 -3.34
CA ILE A 137 3.78 5.26 -3.38
C ILE A 137 3.20 3.84 -3.37
N ALA A 138 2.20 3.57 -2.53
CA ALA A 138 1.52 2.27 -2.48
C ALA A 138 0.86 1.92 -3.82
N ILE A 139 0.17 2.88 -4.45
CA ILE A 139 -0.39 2.74 -5.81
C ILE A 139 0.72 2.44 -6.82
N TRP A 140 1.87 3.11 -6.72
CA TRP A 140 2.99 2.85 -7.61
C TRP A 140 3.53 1.41 -7.46
N PHE A 141 3.74 0.93 -6.24
CA PHE A 141 4.13 -0.46 -6.00
C PHE A 141 3.09 -1.46 -6.54
N TRP A 142 1.80 -1.19 -6.30
CA TRP A 142 0.71 -1.99 -6.84
C TRP A 142 0.73 -2.05 -8.37
N MET A 143 0.94 -0.93 -9.05
CA MET A 143 1.06 -0.88 -10.51
C MET A 143 2.25 -1.67 -11.05
N VAL A 144 3.40 -1.63 -10.36
CA VAL A 144 4.59 -2.41 -10.75
C VAL A 144 4.28 -3.91 -10.70
N VAL A 145 3.69 -4.38 -9.60
CA VAL A 145 3.30 -5.79 -9.46
C VAL A 145 2.21 -6.17 -10.45
N TYR A 146 1.25 -5.28 -10.70
CA TYR A 146 0.18 -5.51 -11.68
C TYR A 146 0.73 -5.68 -13.10
N ARG A 147 1.71 -4.86 -13.49
CA ARG A 147 2.39 -4.99 -14.79
C ARG A 147 3.14 -6.31 -14.90
N ALA A 148 3.82 -6.74 -13.85
CA ALA A 148 4.48 -8.06 -13.81
C ALA A 148 3.47 -9.20 -13.97
N TYR A 149 2.34 -9.13 -13.25
CA TYR A 149 1.24 -10.08 -13.38
C TYR A 149 0.69 -10.15 -14.82
N GLN A 150 0.36 -9.00 -15.42
CA GLN A 150 -0.14 -8.94 -16.80
C GLN A 150 0.86 -9.53 -17.79
N HIS A 151 2.15 -9.24 -17.62
CA HIS A 151 3.19 -9.77 -18.49
C HIS A 151 3.24 -11.31 -18.44
N MET A 152 3.26 -11.90 -17.24
CA MET A 152 3.29 -13.35 -17.08
C MET A 152 2.02 -14.05 -17.55
N LYS A 153 0.85 -13.44 -17.33
CA LYS A 153 -0.41 -13.96 -17.87
C LYS A 153 -0.42 -13.94 -19.40
N GLY A 154 0.16 -12.89 -19.99
CA GLY A 154 0.43 -12.77 -21.42
C GLY A 154 1.23 -13.94 -21.99
N VAL A 155 2.29 -14.35 -21.29
CA VAL A 155 3.13 -15.48 -21.70
C VAL A 155 2.38 -16.81 -21.55
N GLU A 156 1.67 -17.04 -20.44
CA GLU A 156 0.99 -18.31 -20.16
C GLU A 156 -0.14 -18.65 -21.15
N GLU A 157 -0.86 -17.64 -21.63
CA GLU A 157 -1.92 -17.82 -22.63
C GLU A 157 -1.34 -17.99 -24.05
N TYR A 158 -0.19 -17.37 -24.38
CA TYR A 158 0.55 -17.63 -25.62
C TYR A 158 1.05 -19.09 -25.69
N ASP A 159 1.65 -19.59 -24.60
CA ASP A 159 2.11 -20.99 -24.51
C ASP A 159 0.96 -22.01 -24.60
N ARG A 160 -0.27 -21.61 -24.26
CA ARG A 160 -1.49 -22.42 -24.43
C ARG A 160 -2.08 -22.36 -25.85
N GLY A 161 -1.40 -21.72 -26.80
CA GLY A 161 -1.84 -21.62 -28.20
C GLY A 161 -3.00 -20.64 -28.41
N GLN A 162 -3.30 -19.78 -27.44
CA GLN A 162 -4.27 -18.70 -27.60
C GLN A 162 -3.53 -17.46 -28.14
N THR A 163 -3.83 -17.06 -29.37
CA THR A 163 -3.14 -15.96 -30.06
C THR A 163 -3.54 -14.62 -29.43
N TYR A 164 -2.61 -13.94 -28.76
CA TYR A 164 -2.85 -12.61 -28.22
C TYR A 164 -2.80 -11.53 -29.30
N GLN A 165 -3.89 -10.74 -29.40
CA GLN A 165 -3.87 -9.38 -29.93
C GLN A 165 -3.60 -8.44 -28.75
N VAL A 166 -2.33 -8.17 -28.43
CA VAL A 166 -1.98 -7.14 -27.44
C VAL A 166 -2.32 -5.78 -28.05
N LYS A 167 -3.50 -5.24 -27.73
CA LYS A 167 -3.78 -3.81 -27.96
C LYS A 167 -2.97 -3.00 -26.96
N LEU A 168 -1.74 -2.68 -27.34
CA LEU A 168 -0.98 -1.58 -26.74
C LEU A 168 -1.70 -0.28 -27.11
N ASN A 169 -2.63 0.17 -26.26
CA ASN A 169 -3.05 1.56 -26.26
C ASN A 169 -1.93 2.35 -25.57
N VAL A 170 -0.97 2.81 -26.39
CA VAL A 170 -0.04 3.90 -26.04
C VAL A 170 -0.79 5.21 -26.12
#